data_AF-G2T490-F1
#
_entry.id   AF-G2T490-F1
#
_cell.length_a   1.000
_cell.length_b   1.000
_cell.length_c   1.000
_cell.angle_alpha   90.00
_cell.angle_beta   90.00
_cell.angle_gamma   90.00
#
_symmetry.space_group_name_H-M   'P 1'
#
loop_
_entity.id
_entity.type
_entity.pdbx_description
1 polymer ?
#
loop_
_entity_poly.entity_id
_entity_poly.type
_entity_poly.pdbx_seq_one_letter_code
_entity_poly.pdbx_strand_id
1 'polypeptide(L)'
;MIPTEDIMPIVKKTIAASIKCNTHRGYIGWSSCDNICMDMHACLDMCAETLEMRGYMAALEAAAYILVSSVKLASHADSSSGMLTDVIMCTYELIDKCTKEIEKEDKQMRDQALALIIKEAKKSVFDGWTDWRYNLLKSGICLCDEKSAKKLEKVLDTLLEISREDYFPEYTKKEDLIVRYLLHRHLYGKENTQKELYQNILIN
;
A
#
# COMPACT_ATOMS: atom_id res chain seq x y z
N MET A 1 -22.38 9.23 -19.97
CA MET A 1 -21.42 8.55 -19.09
C MET A 1 -20.25 8.16 -19.97
N ILE A 2 -19.16 8.93 -19.94
CA ILE A 2 -17.94 8.56 -20.66
C ILE A 2 -17.44 7.29 -19.95
N PRO A 3 -17.17 6.18 -20.66
CA PRO A 3 -16.53 5.04 -20.01
C PRO A 3 -15.21 5.56 -19.44
N THR A 4 -15.03 5.50 -18.13
CA THR A 4 -13.71 5.71 -17.54
C THR A 4 -12.82 4.65 -18.18
N GLU A 5 -11.98 5.03 -19.14
CA GLU A 5 -11.05 4.09 -19.77
C GLU A 5 -10.28 3.40 -18.66
N ASP A 6 -10.18 2.07 -18.74
CA ASP A 6 -9.34 1.32 -17.82
C ASP A 6 -7.90 1.87 -17.95
N ILE A 7 -7.46 2.63 -16.94
CA ILE A 7 -6.15 3.29 -16.94
C ILE A 7 -5.00 2.29 -16.71
N MET A 8 -5.31 1.08 -16.23
CA MET A 8 -4.31 0.09 -15.85
C MET A 8 -3.36 -0.32 -16.99
N PRO A 9 -3.82 -0.60 -18.23
CA PRO A 9 -2.94 -0.93 -19.34
C PRO A 9 -1.97 0.20 -19.68
N ILE A 10 -2.42 1.46 -19.55
CA ILE A 10 -1.59 2.65 -19.80
C ILE A 10 -0.50 2.72 -18.74
N VAL A 11 -0.87 2.70 -17.45
CA VAL A 11 0.07 2.73 -16.32
C VAL A 11 1.12 1.62 -16.41
N LYS A 12 0.68 0.38 -16.66
CA LYS A 12 1.57 -0.78 -16.84
C LYS A 12 2.56 -0.57 -17.97
N LYS A 13 2.07 -0.12 -19.13
CA LYS A 13 2.89 0.10 -20.32
C LYS A 13 3.91 1.21 -20.08
N THR A 14 3.50 2.33 -19.51
CA THR A 14 4.37 3.47 -19.21
C THR A 14 5.49 3.07 -18.26
N ILE A 15 5.17 2.45 -17.12
CA ILE A 15 6.19 2.02 -16.14
C ILE A 15 7.14 0.98 -16.75
N ALA A 16 6.61 -0.04 -17.42
CA ALA A 16 7.45 -1.08 -18.02
C ALA A 16 8.37 -0.53 -19.11
N ALA A 17 7.87 0.38 -19.95
CA ALA A 17 8.68 1.03 -20.99
C ALA A 17 9.75 1.94 -20.36
N SER A 18 9.39 2.74 -19.35
CA SER A 18 10.31 3.63 -18.67
C SER A 18 11.45 2.87 -17.99
N ILE A 19 11.14 1.84 -17.21
CA ILE A 19 12.15 0.97 -16.59
C ILE A 19 13.07 0.37 -17.66
N LYS A 20 12.52 -0.16 -18.76
CA LYS A 20 13.31 -0.74 -19.85
C LYS A 20 14.25 0.28 -20.49
N CYS A 21 13.78 1.49 -20.78
CA CYS A 21 14.56 2.54 -21.44
C CYS A 21 15.65 3.12 -20.52
N ASN A 22 15.42 3.11 -19.21
CA ASN A 22 16.34 3.67 -18.22
C ASN A 22 17.27 2.61 -17.59
N THR A 23 17.11 1.32 -17.91
CA THR A 23 18.00 0.25 -17.43
C THR A 23 19.19 0.06 -18.37
N HIS A 24 20.40 0.26 -17.85
CA HIS A 24 21.65 0.14 -18.58
C HIS A 24 22.46 -1.06 -18.07
N ARG A 25 22.60 -2.10 -18.90
CA ARG A 25 23.32 -3.35 -18.54
C ARG A 25 22.83 -3.97 -17.21
N GLY A 26 21.52 -3.88 -16.95
CA GLY A 26 20.90 -4.40 -15.73
C GLY A 26 20.99 -3.49 -14.52
N TYR A 27 21.53 -2.27 -14.66
CA TYR A 27 21.65 -1.27 -13.61
C TYR A 27 20.81 -0.04 -13.91
N ILE A 28 20.20 0.54 -12.87
CA ILE A 28 19.46 1.81 -12.94
C ILE A 28 20.20 2.79 -12.04
N GLY A 29 20.93 3.72 -12.67
CA GLY A 29 21.64 4.78 -11.94
C GLY A 29 20.71 5.91 -11.51
N TRP A 30 21.23 6.80 -10.67
CA TRP A 30 20.51 7.93 -10.09
C TRP A 30 19.61 8.71 -11.07
N SER A 31 20.17 9.25 -12.16
CA SER A 31 19.40 10.01 -13.16
C SER A 31 18.37 9.16 -13.90
N SER A 32 18.66 7.88 -14.09
CA SER A 32 17.74 6.92 -14.71
C SER A 32 16.59 6.57 -13.77
N CYS A 33 16.84 6.50 -12.46
CA CYS A 33 15.79 6.35 -11.46
C CYS A 33 14.86 7.56 -11.46
N ASP A 34 15.41 8.78 -11.48
CA ASP A 34 14.61 10.01 -11.50
C ASP A 34 13.72 10.09 -12.74
N ASN A 35 14.23 9.70 -13.92
CA ASN A 35 13.40 9.61 -15.13
C ASN A 35 12.22 8.64 -14.97
N ILE A 36 12.45 7.47 -14.37
CA ILE A 36 11.37 6.51 -14.10
C ILE A 36 10.36 7.10 -13.11
N CYS A 37 10.84 7.79 -12.07
CA CYS A 37 9.98 8.43 -11.09
C CYS A 37 9.11 9.54 -11.69
N MET A 38 9.63 10.34 -12.61
CA MET A 38 8.84 11.33 -13.35
C MET A 38 7.69 10.67 -14.13
N ASP A 39 7.96 9.55 -14.82
CA ASP A 39 6.91 8.79 -15.52
C ASP A 39 5.90 8.16 -14.55
N MET A 40 6.33 7.74 -13.35
CA MET A 40 5.44 7.24 -12.30
C MET A 40 4.56 8.35 -11.72
N HIS A 41 5.07 9.57 -11.53
CA HIS A 41 4.25 10.72 -11.13
C HIS A 41 3.18 11.05 -12.16
N ALA A 42 3.52 11.05 -13.45
CA ALA A 42 2.52 11.21 -14.51
C ALA A 42 1.44 10.11 -14.45
N CYS A 43 1.80 8.89 -14.06
CA CYS A 43 0.83 7.82 -13.80
C CYS A 43 -0.04 8.09 -12.57
N LEU A 44 0.53 8.67 -11.51
CA LEU A 44 -0.24 9.06 -10.32
C LEU A 44 -1.23 10.18 -10.63
N ASP A 45 -0.88 11.15 -11.47
CA ASP A 45 -1.80 12.20 -11.93
C ASP A 45 -3.01 11.60 -12.63
N MET A 46 -2.80 10.64 -13.55
CA MET A 46 -3.91 9.90 -14.20
C MET A 46 -4.79 9.15 -13.18
N CYS A 47 -4.18 8.57 -12.13
CA CYS A 47 -4.93 7.89 -11.08
C CYS A 47 -5.75 8.89 -10.25
N ALA A 48 -5.22 10.08 -9.96
CA ALA A 48 -5.91 11.15 -9.26
C ALA A 48 -7.11 11.69 -10.07
N GLU A 49 -6.93 11.96 -11.36
CA GLU A 49 -8.02 12.34 -12.27
C GLU A 49 -9.11 11.25 -12.33
N THR A 50 -8.69 9.97 -12.35
CA THR A 50 -9.62 8.83 -12.33
C THR A 50 -10.42 8.76 -11.03
N LEU A 51 -9.78 9.03 -9.89
CA LEU A 51 -10.44 9.17 -8.59
C LEU A 51 -11.48 10.31 -8.60
N GLU A 52 -11.14 11.48 -9.16
CA GLU A 52 -12.07 12.62 -9.29
C GLU A 52 -13.29 12.29 -10.15
N MET A 53 -13.10 11.47 -11.20
CA MET A 53 -14.17 10.93 -12.04
C MET A 53 -14.96 9.78 -11.39
N ARG A 54 -14.75 9.52 -10.10
CA ARG A 54 -15.35 8.42 -9.31
C ARG A 54 -14.97 7.01 -9.76
N GLY A 55 -13.87 6.87 -10.49
CA GLY A 55 -13.27 5.59 -10.83
C GLY A 55 -12.51 4.96 -9.66
N TYR A 56 -13.11 4.88 -8.47
CA TYR A 56 -12.42 4.58 -7.21
C TYR A 56 -11.61 3.28 -7.23
N MET A 57 -12.22 2.20 -7.71
CA MET A 57 -11.54 0.91 -7.82
C MET A 57 -10.43 0.92 -8.86
N ALA A 58 -10.65 1.55 -10.02
CA ALA A 58 -9.63 1.64 -11.07
C ALA A 58 -8.42 2.48 -10.62
N ALA A 59 -8.68 3.60 -9.93
CA ALA A 59 -7.63 4.43 -9.32
C ALA A 59 -6.85 3.66 -8.25
N LEU A 60 -7.54 2.94 -7.35
CA LEU A 60 -6.89 2.14 -6.31
C LEU A 60 -6.04 1.01 -6.90
N GLU A 61 -6.55 0.29 -7.90
CA GLU A 61 -5.82 -0.78 -8.58
C GLU A 61 -4.55 -0.25 -9.24
N ALA A 62 -4.65 0.86 -9.97
CA ALA A 62 -3.52 1.48 -10.63
C ALA A 62 -2.49 2.03 -9.63
N ALA A 63 -2.94 2.73 -8.58
CA ALA A 63 -2.06 3.21 -7.51
C ALA A 63 -1.35 2.07 -6.78
N ALA A 64 -2.05 0.96 -6.49
CA ALA A 64 -1.42 -0.22 -5.88
C ALA A 64 -0.36 -0.86 -6.81
N TYR A 65 -0.62 -0.89 -8.12
CA TYR A 65 0.38 -1.34 -9.10
C TYR A 65 1.62 -0.41 -9.14
N ILE A 66 1.42 0.91 -9.08
CA ILE A 66 2.50 1.89 -8.99
C ILE A 66 3.32 1.62 -7.73
N LEU A 67 2.68 1.50 -6.57
CA LEU A 67 3.36 1.23 -5.29
C LEU A 67 4.23 -0.02 -5.36
N VAL A 68 3.66 -1.15 -5.81
CA VAL A 68 4.41 -2.42 -5.94
C VAL A 68 5.58 -2.29 -6.91
N SER A 69 5.42 -1.53 -7.99
CA SER A 69 6.48 -1.26 -8.95
C SER A 69 7.59 -0.38 -8.34
N SER A 70 7.22 0.65 -7.58
CA SER A 70 8.15 1.57 -6.90
C SER A 70 8.95 0.87 -5.80
N VAL A 71 8.29 0.05 -4.98
CA VAL A 71 8.96 -0.75 -3.94
C VAL A 71 9.94 -1.74 -4.56
N LYS A 72 9.55 -2.39 -5.66
CA LYS A 72 10.47 -3.25 -6.42
C LYS A 72 11.66 -2.46 -6.98
N LEU A 73 11.42 -1.25 -7.48
CA LEU A 73 12.47 -0.38 -8.02
C LEU A 73 13.47 0.01 -6.94
N ALA A 74 13.03 0.26 -5.70
CA ALA A 74 13.88 0.65 -4.58
C ALA A 74 14.96 -0.40 -4.24
N SER A 75 14.69 -1.68 -4.53
CA SER A 75 15.66 -2.77 -4.34
C SER A 75 16.69 -2.89 -5.47
N HIS A 76 16.54 -2.14 -6.57
CA HIS A 76 17.31 -2.35 -7.82
C HIS A 76 17.85 -1.07 -8.47
N ALA A 77 17.45 0.11 -7.99
CA ALA A 77 17.87 1.39 -8.51
C ALA A 77 18.60 2.20 -7.46
N ASP A 78 19.52 3.05 -7.91
CA ASP A 78 20.07 4.12 -7.09
C ASP A 78 19.02 5.23 -6.91
N SER A 79 18.24 5.13 -5.84
CA SER A 79 17.16 6.07 -5.51
C SER A 79 17.60 7.17 -4.53
N SER A 80 18.91 7.46 -4.46
CA SER A 80 19.49 8.39 -3.48
C SER A 80 19.08 9.86 -3.67
N SER A 81 18.46 10.23 -4.81
CA SER A 81 17.80 11.53 -5.00
C SER A 81 16.68 11.79 -4.00
N GLY A 82 16.05 10.71 -3.50
CA GLY A 82 14.81 10.78 -2.75
C GLY A 82 13.55 10.84 -3.61
N MET A 83 13.66 10.94 -4.95
CA MET A 83 12.49 11.06 -5.82
C MET A 83 11.61 9.79 -5.81
N LEU A 84 12.22 8.61 -5.69
CA LEU A 84 11.44 7.37 -5.53
C LEU A 84 10.67 7.33 -4.21
N THR A 85 11.26 7.86 -3.14
CA THR A 85 10.58 7.99 -1.85
C THR A 85 9.37 8.91 -2.00
N ASP A 86 9.51 10.03 -2.70
CA ASP A 86 8.40 10.95 -3.00
C ASP A 86 7.26 10.25 -3.77
N VAL A 87 7.58 9.52 -4.85
CA VAL A 87 6.60 8.68 -5.58
C VAL A 87 5.86 7.75 -4.62
N ILE A 88 6.57 7.03 -3.76
CA ILE A 88 5.96 6.09 -2.80
C ILE A 88 5.04 6.81 -1.83
N MET A 89 5.45 7.96 -1.28
CA MET A 89 4.64 8.74 -0.36
C MET A 89 3.37 9.29 -1.02
N CYS A 90 3.49 9.91 -2.21
CA CYS A 90 2.34 10.35 -2.98
C CYS A 90 1.40 9.20 -3.36
N THR A 91 1.96 8.01 -3.61
CA THR A 91 1.14 6.82 -3.90
C THR A 91 0.32 6.41 -2.68
N TYR A 92 0.89 6.41 -1.47
CA TYR A 92 0.13 6.15 -0.23
C TYR A 92 -0.97 7.17 -0.01
N GLU A 93 -0.68 8.47 -0.19
CA GLU A 93 -1.69 9.52 -0.06
C GLU A 93 -2.87 9.30 -1.01
N LEU A 94 -2.60 8.88 -2.25
CA LEU A 94 -3.64 8.58 -3.22
C LEU A 94 -4.42 7.31 -2.86
N ILE A 95 -3.74 6.26 -2.40
CA ILE A 95 -4.39 5.04 -1.91
C ILE A 95 -5.32 5.38 -0.75
N ASP A 96 -4.88 6.18 0.23
CA ASP A 96 -5.68 6.60 1.37
C ASP A 96 -6.92 7.42 0.94
N LYS A 97 -6.77 8.31 -0.04
CA LYS A 97 -7.92 9.03 -0.64
C LYS A 97 -8.89 8.04 -1.30
N CYS A 98 -8.39 7.07 -2.06
CA CYS A 98 -9.23 6.05 -2.68
C CYS A 98 -10.00 5.22 -1.64
N THR A 99 -9.32 4.71 -0.61
CA THR A 99 -9.97 3.89 0.42
C THR A 99 -10.98 4.68 1.25
N LYS A 100 -10.76 5.99 1.44
CA LYS A 100 -11.72 6.89 2.09
C LYS A 100 -12.98 7.13 1.28
N GLU A 101 -12.89 7.22 -0.04
CA GLU A 101 -14.08 7.28 -0.89
C GLU A 101 -14.80 5.91 -0.92
N ILE A 102 -14.06 4.81 -1.08
CA ILE A 102 -14.62 3.45 -1.11
C ILE A 102 -15.28 3.07 0.22
N GLU A 103 -14.81 3.58 1.36
CA GLU A 103 -15.44 3.39 2.67
C GLU A 103 -16.94 3.75 2.65
N LYS A 104 -17.32 4.75 1.85
CA LYS A 104 -18.70 5.27 1.72
C LYS A 104 -19.56 4.44 0.77
N GLU A 105 -18.95 3.56 -0.02
CA GLU A 105 -19.62 2.74 -1.03
C GLU A 105 -20.23 1.47 -0.41
N ASP A 106 -20.82 0.61 -1.24
CA ASP A 106 -21.44 -0.62 -0.76
C ASP A 106 -20.40 -1.64 -0.26
N LYS A 107 -20.89 -2.63 0.50
CA LYS A 107 -20.04 -3.65 1.13
C LYS A 107 -19.22 -4.45 0.12
N GLN A 108 -19.75 -4.72 -1.07
CA GLN A 108 -19.03 -5.48 -2.09
C GLN A 108 -17.79 -4.72 -2.55
N MET A 109 -17.90 -3.41 -2.80
CA MET A 109 -16.76 -2.60 -3.21
C MET A 109 -15.70 -2.50 -2.11
N ARG A 110 -16.10 -2.30 -0.85
CA ARG A 110 -15.18 -2.32 0.30
C ARG A 110 -14.43 -3.65 0.42
N ASP A 111 -15.15 -4.77 0.31
CA ASP A 111 -14.57 -6.11 0.39
C ASP A 111 -13.56 -6.35 -0.76
N GLN A 112 -13.86 -5.86 -1.97
CA GLN A 112 -12.96 -5.95 -3.13
C GLN A 112 -11.67 -5.13 -2.92
N ALA A 113 -11.81 -3.87 -2.49
CA ALA A 113 -10.68 -2.99 -2.23
C ALA A 113 -9.76 -3.53 -1.13
N LEU A 114 -10.33 -4.04 -0.03
CA LEU A 114 -9.54 -4.66 1.03
C LEU A 114 -8.84 -5.93 0.56
N ALA A 115 -9.51 -6.76 -0.26
CA ALA A 115 -8.90 -7.96 -0.81
C ALA A 115 -7.70 -7.63 -1.72
N LEU A 116 -7.81 -6.56 -2.52
CA LEU A 116 -6.70 -6.04 -3.31
C LEU A 116 -5.54 -5.60 -2.42
N ILE A 117 -5.76 -4.75 -1.42
CA ILE A 117 -4.72 -4.26 -0.50
C ILE A 117 -3.99 -5.42 0.17
N ILE A 118 -4.73 -6.39 0.72
CA ILE A 118 -4.16 -7.59 1.34
C ILE A 118 -3.34 -8.39 0.32
N LYS A 119 -3.86 -8.61 -0.88
CA LYS A 119 -3.17 -9.35 -1.94
C LYS A 119 -1.84 -8.71 -2.30
N GLU A 120 -1.83 -7.38 -2.43
CA GLU A 120 -0.64 -6.62 -2.82
C GLU A 120 0.40 -6.58 -1.68
N ALA A 121 -0.03 -6.36 -0.42
CA ALA A 121 0.85 -6.37 0.75
C ALA A 121 1.55 -7.72 1.00
N LYS A 122 0.95 -8.83 0.55
CA LYS A 122 1.54 -10.18 0.66
C LYS A 122 2.62 -10.47 -0.39
N LYS A 123 2.92 -9.55 -1.30
CA LYS A 123 3.97 -9.76 -2.30
C LYS A 123 5.36 -9.67 -1.66
N SER A 124 6.26 -10.53 -2.14
CA SER A 124 7.66 -10.56 -1.71
C SER A 124 8.47 -9.32 -2.11
N VAL A 125 7.95 -8.45 -3.00
CA VAL A 125 8.62 -7.17 -3.29
C VAL A 125 8.77 -6.31 -2.03
N PHE A 126 7.91 -6.51 -1.04
CA PHE A 126 7.96 -5.82 0.24
C PHE A 126 8.89 -6.49 1.26
N ASP A 127 9.53 -7.62 0.94
CA ASP A 127 10.50 -8.25 1.84
C ASP A 127 11.69 -7.29 2.05
N GLY A 128 12.03 -7.02 3.33
CA GLY A 128 13.00 -5.98 3.69
C GLY A 128 12.43 -4.55 3.75
N TRP A 129 11.18 -4.34 3.37
CA TRP A 129 10.48 -3.05 3.38
C TRP A 129 9.26 -3.08 4.31
N THR A 130 9.49 -3.42 5.58
CA THR A 130 8.44 -3.59 6.61
C THR A 130 7.51 -2.39 6.68
N ASP A 131 8.04 -1.17 6.75
CA ASP A 131 7.22 0.05 6.86
C ASP A 131 6.24 0.20 5.71
N TRP A 132 6.73 0.00 4.49
CA TRP A 132 5.90 0.11 3.29
C TRP A 132 4.83 -1.00 3.28
N ARG A 133 5.18 -2.24 3.63
CA ARG A 133 4.19 -3.32 3.75
C ARG A 133 3.06 -2.96 4.72
N TYR A 134 3.42 -2.54 5.93
CA TYR A 134 2.44 -2.27 6.97
C TYR A 134 1.68 -0.96 6.72
N ASN A 135 2.29 0.04 6.09
CA ASN A 135 1.58 1.26 5.67
C ASN A 135 0.48 0.95 4.64
N LEU A 136 0.72 0.05 3.69
CA LEU A 136 -0.32 -0.40 2.76
C LEU A 136 -1.49 -1.09 3.50
N LEU A 137 -1.20 -1.91 4.50
CA LEU A 137 -2.24 -2.53 5.33
C LEU A 137 -3.02 -1.48 6.15
N LYS A 138 -2.35 -0.45 6.68
CA LYS A 138 -2.99 0.67 7.41
C LYS A 138 -4.02 1.38 6.52
N SER A 139 -3.70 1.63 5.25
CA SER A 139 -4.61 2.26 4.29
C SER A 139 -5.93 1.48 4.10
N GLY A 140 -5.91 0.16 4.30
CA GLY A 140 -7.10 -0.70 4.17
C GLY A 140 -7.98 -0.78 5.42
N ILE A 141 -7.55 -0.24 6.56
CA ILE A 141 -8.29 -0.40 7.84
C ILE A 141 -9.70 0.17 7.78
N CYS A 142 -9.88 1.32 7.13
CA CYS A 142 -11.19 1.98 7.06
C CYS A 142 -12.23 1.17 6.27
N LEU A 143 -11.80 0.18 5.50
CA LEU A 143 -12.66 -0.72 4.75
C LEU A 143 -13.17 -1.91 5.59
N CYS A 144 -12.64 -2.08 6.81
CA CYS A 144 -12.90 -3.26 7.63
C CYS A 144 -14.23 -3.17 8.39
N ASP A 145 -14.94 -4.30 8.42
CA ASP A 145 -15.98 -4.64 9.40
C ASP A 145 -15.45 -5.76 10.32
N GLU A 146 -16.22 -6.20 11.31
CA GLU A 146 -15.79 -7.26 12.23
C GLU A 146 -15.38 -8.57 11.53
N LYS A 147 -16.00 -8.90 10.39
CA LYS A 147 -15.72 -10.13 9.65
C LYS A 147 -14.44 -10.00 8.83
N SER A 148 -14.24 -8.86 8.16
CA SER A 148 -13.05 -8.63 7.35
C SER A 148 -11.83 -8.27 8.19
N ALA A 149 -12.01 -7.68 9.38
CA ALA A 149 -10.96 -7.51 10.38
C ALA A 149 -10.28 -8.84 10.74
N LYS A 150 -11.06 -9.89 10.99
CA LYS A 150 -10.51 -11.26 11.23
C LYS A 150 -9.69 -11.80 10.07
N LYS A 151 -9.94 -11.35 8.83
CA LYS A 151 -9.11 -11.72 7.68
C LYS A 151 -7.79 -10.96 7.72
N LEU A 152 -7.82 -9.66 8.03
CA LEU A 152 -6.63 -8.83 8.17
C LEU A 152 -5.74 -9.34 9.32
N GLU A 153 -6.33 -9.67 10.48
CA GLU A 153 -5.60 -10.27 11.62
C GLU A 153 -4.87 -11.56 11.24
N LYS A 154 -5.51 -12.46 10.48
CA LYS A 154 -4.83 -13.68 9.99
C LYS A 154 -3.65 -13.37 9.05
N VAL A 155 -3.76 -12.31 8.26
CA VAL A 155 -2.65 -11.85 7.40
C VAL A 155 -1.52 -11.34 8.28
N LEU A 156 -1.83 -10.55 9.31
CA LEU A 156 -0.86 -10.07 10.30
C LEU A 156 -0.17 -11.23 11.04
N ASP A 157 -0.93 -12.25 11.46
CA ASP A 157 -0.37 -13.46 12.08
C ASP A 157 0.64 -14.15 11.15
N THR A 158 0.28 -14.32 9.87
CA THR A 158 1.16 -14.93 8.86
C THR A 158 2.43 -14.10 8.65
N LEU A 159 2.31 -12.76 8.57
CA LEU A 159 3.45 -11.88 8.38
C LEU A 159 4.38 -11.88 9.59
N LEU A 160 3.84 -11.91 10.80
CA LEU A 160 4.62 -12.05 12.03
C LEU A 160 5.37 -13.38 12.14
N GLU A 161 4.76 -14.47 11.68
CA GLU A 161 5.42 -15.78 11.65
C GLU A 161 6.62 -15.77 10.70
N ILE A 162 6.45 -15.21 9.49
CA ILE A 162 7.53 -15.05 8.52
C ILE A 162 8.64 -14.16 9.09
N SER A 163 8.30 -13.07 9.76
CA SER A 163 9.29 -12.11 10.27
C SER A 163 10.12 -12.61 11.46
N ARG A 164 9.84 -13.80 12.01
CA ARG A 164 10.67 -14.37 13.09
C ARG A 164 12.10 -14.67 12.63
N GLU A 165 12.30 -14.85 11.33
CA GLU A 165 13.59 -15.09 10.70
C GLU A 165 14.24 -13.79 10.18
N ASP A 166 13.57 -12.63 10.33
CA ASP A 166 14.11 -11.34 9.92
C ASP A 166 15.26 -10.87 10.83
N TYR A 167 16.07 -9.94 10.32
CA TYR A 167 17.20 -9.37 11.06
C TYR A 167 16.77 -8.52 12.27
N PHE A 168 15.56 -7.94 12.25
CA PHE A 168 15.01 -7.09 13.32
C PHE A 168 13.54 -7.44 13.63
N PRO A 169 13.26 -8.62 14.21
CA PRO A 169 11.91 -9.11 14.43
C PRO A 169 11.09 -8.21 15.38
N GLU A 170 11.74 -7.52 16.33
CA GLU A 170 11.07 -6.57 17.22
C GLU A 170 10.49 -5.37 16.46
N TYR A 171 11.15 -4.94 15.38
CA TYR A 171 10.67 -3.84 14.55
C TYR A 171 9.38 -4.21 13.84
N THR A 172 9.36 -5.37 13.18
CA THR A 172 8.16 -5.91 12.53
C THR A 172 7.03 -6.13 13.54
N LYS A 173 7.34 -6.64 14.73
CA LYS A 173 6.37 -6.78 15.82
C LYS A 173 5.75 -5.44 16.23
N LYS A 174 6.53 -4.36 16.28
CA LYS A 174 6.02 -3.02 16.59
C LYS A 174 5.05 -2.52 15.52
N GLU A 175 5.43 -2.62 14.24
CA GLU A 175 4.55 -2.19 13.14
C GLU A 175 3.25 -2.99 13.09
N ASP A 176 3.33 -4.30 13.34
CA ASP A 176 2.16 -5.18 13.46
C ASP A 176 1.20 -4.74 14.56
N LEU A 177 1.73 -4.49 15.76
CA LEU A 177 0.95 -4.00 16.90
C LEU A 177 0.28 -2.66 16.60
N ILE A 178 0.94 -1.76 15.87
CA ILE A 178 0.34 -0.50 15.44
C ILE A 178 -0.85 -0.75 14.51
N VAL A 179 -0.74 -1.67 13.54
CA VAL A 179 -1.87 -2.00 12.66
C VAL A 179 -3.03 -2.61 13.44
N ARG A 180 -2.77 -3.55 14.35
CA ARG A 180 -3.83 -4.12 15.22
C ARG A 180 -4.51 -3.07 16.08
N TYR A 181 -3.72 -2.18 16.68
CA TYR A 181 -4.26 -1.07 17.47
C TYR A 181 -5.18 -0.18 16.62
N LEU A 182 -4.75 0.21 15.42
CA LEU A 182 -5.54 1.05 14.53
C LEU A 182 -6.81 0.33 14.05
N LEU A 183 -6.73 -0.98 13.79
CA LEU A 183 -7.87 -1.81 13.42
C LEU A 183 -8.91 -1.89 14.54
N HIS A 184 -8.49 -2.19 15.77
CA HIS A 184 -9.38 -2.24 16.93
C HIS A 184 -10.00 -0.87 17.21
N ARG A 185 -9.21 0.19 17.09
CA ARG A 185 -9.69 1.57 17.23
C ARG A 185 -10.75 1.93 16.20
N HIS A 186 -10.61 1.46 14.96
CA HIS A 186 -11.60 1.64 13.91
C HIS A 186 -12.91 0.93 14.25
N LEU A 187 -12.86 -0.31 14.75
CA LEU A 187 -14.05 -1.11 15.04
C LEU A 187 -14.78 -0.70 16.32
N TYR A 188 -14.04 -0.47 17.40
CA TYR A 188 -14.60 -0.32 18.75
C TYR A 188 -14.57 1.11 19.27
N GLY A 189 -13.93 2.01 18.53
CA GLY A 189 -13.70 3.39 18.94
C GLY A 189 -12.54 3.52 19.94
N LYS A 190 -12.14 4.77 20.15
CA LYS A 190 -10.96 5.15 20.96
C LYS A 190 -11.06 4.66 22.40
N GLU A 191 -12.19 4.86 23.07
CA GLU A 191 -12.34 4.57 24.50
C GLU A 191 -12.28 3.07 24.81
N ASN A 192 -12.97 2.25 24.02
CA ASN A 192 -12.98 0.80 24.23
C ASN A 192 -11.61 0.19 23.93
N THR A 193 -10.94 0.65 22.86
CA THR A 193 -9.58 0.21 22.55
C THR A 193 -8.58 0.63 23.62
N GLN A 194 -8.74 1.81 24.23
CA GLN A 194 -7.91 2.24 25.35
C GLN A 194 -8.10 1.32 26.56
N LYS A 195 -9.35 0.94 26.89
CA LYS A 195 -9.63 -0.03 27.97
C LYS A 195 -9.01 -1.39 27.69
N GLU A 196 -9.14 -1.89 26.47
CA GLU A 196 -8.52 -3.15 26.03
C GLU A 196 -6.99 -3.11 26.18
N LEU A 197 -6.34 -2.04 25.74
CA LEU A 197 -4.90 -1.87 25.91
C LEU A 197 -4.50 -1.91 27.39
N TYR A 198 -5.16 -1.14 28.26
CA TYR A 198 -4.82 -1.14 29.69
C TYR A 198 -5.02 -2.50 30.37
N GLN A 199 -6.01 -3.29 29.95
CA GLN A 199 -6.20 -4.65 30.46
C GLN A 199 -5.05 -5.59 30.08
N ASN A 200 -4.39 -5.34 28.95
CA ASN A 200 -3.31 -6.18 28.42
C ASN A 200 -1.90 -5.64 28.71
N ILE A 201 -1.76 -4.40 29.21
CA ILE A 201 -0.47 -3.80 29.60
C ILE A 201 0.11 -4.41 30.90
N LEU A 202 -0.71 -5.09 31.70
CA LEU A 202 -0.32 -5.63 33.02
C LEU A 202 -0.16 -7.16 33.07
N ILE A 203 -0.20 -7.84 31.94
CA ILE A 203 0.06 -9.28 31.89
C ILE A 203 1.56 -9.46 31.60
N ASN A 204 2.35 -9.42 32.68
CA ASN A 204 3.78 -9.78 32.69
C ASN A 204 3.98 -11.27 32.41
#